data_AF-A0A5N9HB33-F1
#
_entry.id   AF-A0A5N9HB33-F1
#
_cell.length_a   1.000
_cell.length_b   1.000
_cell.length_c   1.000
_cell.angle_alpha   90.00
_cell.angle_beta   90.00
_cell.angle_gamma   90.00
#
_symmetry.space_group_name_H-M   'P 1'
#
loop_
_entity.id
_entity.type
_entity.pdbx_description
1 polymer ?
#
loop_
_entity_poly.entity_id
_entity_poly.type
_entity_poly.pdbx_seq_one_letter_code
_entity_poly.pdbx_strand_id
1 'polypeptide(L)'
;TDVAWFRDDFADDPIAEIIDGLNSREHQLGLPLPDDARAVEILLKADRPHPSVFIAARIKDSNGRFFTYIMGALETSNWRLMTFQLFEGKNTRWNLFPSRPLTLVSLALGETDGQSRLMPGSLLIDTIRARRATSEVEVLESFQNIEGWNILHEIDEAAQDRIRHSEVSARGDGALMFAWSGGPALTARGIYPGGDPDPIPVVASASFLRGSGHKLGDEIEVSMGGRRLNVKLKNTVDYFPTLNTFDGQFLIGDLDTLVDAANLGQMRGELTANEMWLSTDLEGADREIFVDGLRLGKPLPVAKLVDRQLDLSEAQLDPLVLAGWRALLLIAFGAILILSSLGFLVHAYVSFRNRELQFALMRTMGFATRQLVALMWLEQALVIAVGMALGTWMGGRLGSTIMPFLGHDDQGSQVIPPFVIEVSWANLLVTYAAMSVIFTVIILGVILFIQRMSLSRVLRIGDN
;
A
#
# COMPACT_ATOMS: atom_id res chain seq x y z
N THR A 1 14.07 -10.70 0.07
CA THR A 1 12.70 -11.24 0.12
C THR A 1 11.77 -10.05 0.21
N ASP A 2 10.79 -9.92 -0.70
CA ASP A 2 9.87 -8.79 -0.66
C ASP A 2 8.94 -8.93 0.55
N VAL A 3 8.90 -7.89 1.38
CA VAL A 3 8.11 -7.85 2.63
C VAL A 3 6.61 -7.77 2.33
N ALA A 4 6.25 -7.21 1.17
CA ALA A 4 4.88 -7.08 0.70
C ALA A 4 4.75 -7.50 -0.76
N TRP A 5 3.57 -7.98 -1.13
CA TRP A 5 3.25 -8.36 -2.50
C TRP A 5 2.40 -7.28 -3.17
N PHE A 6 2.78 -6.86 -4.36
CA PHE A 6 2.07 -5.87 -5.17
C PHE A 6 1.98 -6.36 -6.61
N ARG A 7 0.84 -6.14 -7.28
CA ARG A 7 0.60 -6.54 -8.66
C ARG A 7 0.61 -5.31 -9.56
N ASP A 8 1.15 -5.44 -10.77
CA ASP A 8 1.36 -4.30 -11.67
C ASP A 8 0.06 -3.61 -12.14
N ASP A 9 -1.09 -4.25 -11.98
CA ASP A 9 -2.41 -3.71 -12.32
C ASP A 9 -3.13 -3.06 -11.11
N PHE A 10 -2.47 -2.94 -9.95
CA PHE A 10 -3.01 -2.23 -8.79
C PHE A 10 -2.82 -0.72 -8.86
N ALA A 11 -2.06 -0.23 -9.83
CA ALA A 11 -1.84 1.18 -10.08
C ALA A 11 -1.48 1.41 -11.55
N ASP A 12 -1.65 2.63 -12.03
CA ASP A 12 -1.25 3.00 -13.40
C ASP A 12 0.28 3.08 -13.56
N ASP A 13 0.97 3.50 -12.48
CA ASP A 13 2.43 3.68 -12.45
C ASP A 13 3.12 2.55 -11.64
N PRO A 14 4.39 2.22 -11.94
CA PRO A 14 5.15 1.24 -11.16
C PRO A 14 5.25 1.64 -9.69
N ILE A 15 5.09 0.67 -8.78
CA ILE A 15 5.11 0.92 -7.32
C ILE A 15 6.39 1.61 -6.83
N ALA A 16 7.54 1.32 -7.46
CA ALA A 16 8.81 1.96 -7.13
C ALA A 16 8.77 3.48 -7.37
N GLU A 17 8.17 3.92 -8.49
CA GLU A 17 8.03 5.35 -8.82
C GLU A 17 7.03 6.03 -7.87
N ILE A 18 5.95 5.33 -7.51
CA ILE A 18 4.95 5.80 -6.54
C ILE A 18 5.60 6.02 -5.17
N ILE A 19 6.40 5.06 -4.69
CA ILE A 19 7.10 5.15 -3.40
C ILE A 19 8.17 6.24 -3.43
N ASP A 20 8.98 6.33 -4.49
CA ASP A 20 9.98 7.39 -4.62
C ASP A 20 9.35 8.79 -4.60
N GLY A 21 8.14 8.92 -5.14
CA GLY A 21 7.35 10.16 -5.09
C GLY A 21 6.83 10.56 -3.70
N LEU A 22 6.83 9.64 -2.73
CA LEU A 22 6.46 9.90 -1.33
C LEU A 22 7.61 10.46 -0.50
N ASN A 23 8.85 10.36 -0.97
CA ASN A 23 10.01 10.89 -0.26
C ASN A 23 9.89 12.42 -0.18
N SER A 24 9.45 12.90 0.99
CA SER A 24 9.54 14.30 1.32
C SER A 24 11.01 14.63 1.63
N ARG A 25 11.48 15.82 1.25
CA ARG A 25 12.82 16.25 1.68
C ARG A 25 12.81 16.31 3.21
N GLU A 26 13.78 15.66 3.86
CA GLU A 26 14.01 15.75 5.30
C GLU A 26 14.04 17.21 5.72
N HIS A 27 12.94 17.70 6.30
CA HIS A 27 12.96 18.93 7.05
C HIS A 27 13.42 18.55 8.45
N GLN A 28 14.62 19.01 8.84
CA GLN A 28 15.04 18.91 10.23
C GLN A 28 14.07 19.73 11.09
N LEU A 29 13.08 19.05 11.65
CA LEU A 29 12.17 19.60 12.63
C LEU A 29 12.87 19.59 13.99
N GLY A 30 13.06 20.76 14.56
CA GLY A 30 13.57 20.90 15.93
C GLY A 30 14.96 21.54 16.07
N LEU A 31 15.28 21.93 17.30
CA LEU A 31 16.58 22.44 17.72
C LEU A 31 17.41 21.29 18.31
N PRO A 32 18.58 20.96 17.75
CA PRO A 32 19.43 19.91 18.29
C PRO A 32 19.92 20.31 19.69
N LEU A 33 19.82 19.38 20.63
CA LEU A 33 20.37 19.54 21.97
C LEU A 33 21.81 19.00 22.00
N PRO A 34 22.72 19.62 22.77
CA PRO A 34 24.06 19.08 22.96
C PRO A 34 24.01 17.65 23.50
N ASP A 35 24.90 16.80 23.00
CA ASP A 35 24.91 15.39 23.40
C ASP A 35 24.99 15.21 24.90
N ASP A 36 25.73 16.06 25.63
CA ASP A 36 25.88 15.98 27.08
C ASP A 36 24.86 16.81 27.88
N ALA A 37 23.79 17.30 27.25
CA ALA A 37 22.72 18.03 27.92
C ALA A 37 22.08 17.21 29.06
N ARG A 38 21.82 17.90 30.18
CA ARG A 38 21.19 17.39 31.39
C ARG A 38 19.91 18.13 31.75
N ALA A 39 19.77 19.38 31.37
CA ALA A 39 18.54 20.13 31.53
C ALA A 39 18.32 21.06 30.34
N VAL A 40 17.07 21.42 30.11
CA VAL A 40 16.72 22.53 29.21
C VAL A 40 16.06 23.62 30.03
N GLU A 41 16.45 24.86 29.76
CA GLU A 41 16.03 26.05 30.48
C GLU A 41 15.43 27.06 29.51
N ILE A 42 14.26 27.59 29.84
CA ILE A 42 13.52 28.54 29.00
C ILE A 42 13.19 29.76 29.84
N LEU A 43 13.71 30.91 29.41
CA LEU A 43 13.41 32.19 30.06
C LEU A 43 12.19 32.80 29.41
N LEU A 44 11.12 32.99 30.19
CA LEU A 44 9.85 33.45 29.66
C LEU A 44 9.11 34.42 30.59
N LYS A 45 8.16 35.18 30.04
CA LYS A 45 7.33 36.13 30.77
C LYS A 45 5.91 36.16 30.18
N ALA A 46 4.93 35.80 30.99
CA ALA A 46 3.52 35.92 30.60
C ALA A 46 3.03 37.37 30.71
N ASP A 47 2.04 37.75 29.91
CA ASP A 47 1.36 39.04 29.98
C ASP A 47 0.64 39.28 31.32
N ARG A 48 0.07 38.21 31.88
CA ARG A 48 -0.57 38.15 33.19
C ARG A 48 -0.40 36.75 33.80
N PRO A 49 -0.68 36.58 35.10
CA PRO A 49 -0.79 35.26 35.70
C PRO A 49 -1.87 34.41 35.00
N HIS A 50 -1.49 33.23 34.50
CA HIS A 50 -2.35 32.17 34.00
C HIS A 50 -2.06 30.88 34.80
N PRO A 51 -2.49 30.77 36.07
CA PRO A 51 -2.08 29.68 36.96
C PRO A 51 -2.57 28.30 36.52
N SER A 52 -3.58 28.23 35.66
CA SER A 52 -4.12 27.00 35.10
C SER A 52 -3.44 26.58 33.77
N VAL A 53 -2.62 27.46 33.19
CA VAL A 53 -1.92 27.21 31.92
C VAL A 53 -0.51 26.72 32.18
N PHE A 54 -0.19 25.52 31.73
CA PHE A 54 1.15 24.95 31.82
C PHE A 54 1.97 25.20 30.56
N ILE A 55 3.29 25.16 30.70
CA ILE A 55 4.24 25.11 29.58
C ILE A 55 4.88 23.72 29.54
N ALA A 56 5.06 23.17 28.35
CA ALA A 56 5.76 21.93 28.11
C ALA A 56 6.71 22.05 26.92
N ALA A 57 7.84 21.34 26.99
CA ALA A 57 8.70 21.08 25.84
C ALA A 57 8.47 19.66 25.35
N ARG A 58 8.53 19.48 24.04
CA ARG A 58 8.53 18.16 23.41
C ARG A 58 9.90 17.88 22.80
N ILE A 59 10.46 16.73 23.12
CA ILE A 59 11.78 16.29 22.67
C ILE A 59 11.65 15.02 21.84
N LYS A 60 12.36 14.94 20.72
CA LYS A 60 12.57 13.72 19.93
C LYS A 60 13.94 13.14 20.23
N ASP A 61 13.99 11.82 20.35
CA ASP A 61 15.22 11.06 20.59
C ASP A 61 15.75 10.40 19.31
N SER A 62 16.91 9.74 19.39
CA SER A 62 17.55 9.09 18.23
C SER A 62 16.80 7.88 17.65
N ASN A 63 15.86 7.33 18.40
CA ASN A 63 14.99 6.24 17.94
C ASN A 63 13.66 6.77 17.38
N GLY A 64 13.52 8.09 17.20
CA GLY A 64 12.30 8.71 16.71
C GLY A 64 11.17 8.82 17.74
N ARG A 65 11.46 8.62 19.04
CA ARG A 65 10.45 8.68 20.10
C ARG A 65 10.31 10.08 20.66
N PHE A 66 9.10 10.42 21.07
CA PHE A 66 8.73 11.73 21.58
C PHE A 66 8.46 11.72 23.09
N PHE A 67 9.01 12.72 23.78
CA PHE A 67 8.89 12.89 25.21
C PHE A 67 8.40 14.30 25.54
N THR A 68 7.29 14.41 26.27
CA THR A 68 6.78 15.68 26.76
C THR A 68 7.24 15.94 28.19
N TYR A 69 7.91 17.07 28.41
CA TYR A 69 8.34 17.55 29.72
C TYR A 69 7.56 18.78 30.12
N ILE A 70 6.71 18.66 31.14
CA ILE A 70 5.95 19.77 31.72
C ILE A 70 6.86 20.58 32.64
N MET A 71 6.98 21.89 32.41
CA MET A 71 7.88 22.78 33.16
C MET A 71 7.19 23.54 34.30
N GLY A 72 5.85 23.44 34.39
CA GLY A 72 5.05 24.13 35.40
C GLY A 72 4.08 25.15 34.79
N ALA A 73 3.34 25.84 35.66
CA ALA A 73 2.30 26.79 35.29
C ALA A 73 2.80 28.25 35.18
N LEU A 74 2.08 29.06 34.40
CA LEU A 74 2.34 30.49 34.22
C LEU A 74 1.80 31.33 35.39
N GLU A 75 2.34 31.13 36.59
CA GLU A 75 1.79 31.70 37.84
C GLU A 75 2.02 33.22 38.00
N THR A 76 2.94 33.81 37.23
CA THR A 76 3.36 35.21 37.41
C THR A 76 3.55 35.92 36.07
N SER A 77 3.48 37.25 36.07
CA SER A 77 3.82 38.11 34.92
C SER A 77 5.26 38.64 34.94
N ASN A 78 6.13 38.07 35.79
CA ASN A 78 7.56 38.39 35.83
C ASN A 78 8.36 37.43 34.94
N TRP A 79 9.58 37.83 34.58
CA TRP A 79 10.53 36.92 33.95
C TRP A 79 10.81 35.73 34.86
N ARG A 80 10.62 34.51 34.34
CA ARG A 80 10.82 33.25 35.04
C ARG A 80 11.65 32.31 34.18
N LEU A 81 12.69 31.75 34.77
CA LEU A 81 13.43 30.65 34.17
C LEU A 81 12.69 29.36 34.50
N MET A 82 12.13 28.73 33.48
CA MET A 82 11.50 27.42 33.55
C MET A 82 12.54 26.36 33.20
N THR A 83 12.65 25.30 34.00
CA THR A 83 13.67 24.27 33.83
C THR A 83 13.07 22.89 33.98
N PHE A 84 13.46 21.96 33.11
CA PHE A 84 13.21 20.54 33.30
C PHE A 84 14.48 19.74 33.13
N GLN A 85 14.61 18.68 33.92
CA GLN A 85 15.75 17.78 33.91
C GLN A 85 15.51 16.66 32.89
N LEU A 86 16.50 16.44 32.03
CA LEU A 86 16.56 15.31 31.12
C LEU A 86 17.00 14.08 31.93
N PHE A 87 16.47 12.91 31.58
CA PHE A 87 16.81 11.65 32.23
C PHE A 87 16.47 11.56 33.74
N GLU A 88 15.71 12.51 34.27
CA GLU A 88 15.23 12.50 35.65
C GLU A 88 13.70 12.50 35.69
N GLY A 89 13.12 11.79 36.66
CA GLY A 89 11.67 11.68 36.84
C GLY A 89 11.11 10.26 36.62
N LYS A 90 10.01 9.95 37.32
CA LYS A 90 9.31 8.66 37.23
C LYS A 90 8.28 8.69 36.10
N ASN A 91 8.65 8.27 34.89
CA ASN A 91 7.67 7.77 33.93
C ASN A 91 7.38 6.30 34.27
N THR A 92 6.51 6.14 35.27
CA THR A 92 6.29 4.94 36.10
C THR A 92 5.68 3.72 35.39
N ARG A 93 5.46 3.74 34.07
CA ARG A 93 4.91 2.58 33.37
C ARG A 93 5.97 1.70 32.70
N TRP A 94 7.13 2.25 32.30
CA TRP A 94 8.13 1.46 31.55
C TRP A 94 9.60 1.84 31.79
N ASN A 95 9.91 2.85 32.63
CA ASN A 95 11.29 3.27 32.91
C ASN A 95 12.11 3.61 31.65
N LEU A 96 11.45 4.08 30.58
CA LEU A 96 12.12 4.48 29.36
C LEU A 96 12.65 5.91 29.48
N PHE A 97 13.97 6.03 29.32
CA PHE A 97 14.65 7.29 29.14
C PHE A 97 14.90 7.53 27.64
N PRO A 98 14.92 8.80 27.21
CA PRO A 98 15.22 9.14 25.83
C PRO A 98 16.66 8.71 25.48
N SER A 99 16.91 8.38 24.21
CA SER A 99 18.24 8.03 23.72
C SER A 99 18.85 9.20 22.94
N ARG A 100 20.13 9.52 23.20
CA ARG A 100 20.85 10.59 22.49
C ARG A 100 21.13 10.20 21.02
N PRO A 101 21.31 11.17 20.10
CA PRO A 101 21.11 12.62 20.26
C PRO A 101 19.66 13.00 20.52
N LEU A 102 19.44 14.17 21.11
CA LEU A 102 18.11 14.70 21.44
C LEU A 102 17.85 15.98 20.64
N THR A 103 16.59 16.19 20.28
CA THR A 103 16.15 17.39 19.55
C THR A 103 14.92 17.98 20.22
N LEU A 104 14.93 19.28 20.53
CA LEU A 104 13.76 20.01 21.00
C LEU A 104 12.84 20.32 19.82
N VAL A 105 11.68 19.67 19.76
CA VAL A 105 10.78 19.71 18.61
C VAL A 105 9.72 20.80 18.73
N SER A 106 9.20 21.07 19.93
CA SER A 106 8.21 22.13 20.11
C SER A 106 8.13 22.62 21.55
N LEU A 107 7.60 23.83 21.69
CA LEU A 107 7.19 24.42 22.96
C LEU A 107 5.69 24.65 22.91
N ALA A 108 4.96 24.00 23.81
CA ALA A 108 3.51 24.07 23.87
C ALA A 108 3.03 24.55 25.24
N LEU A 109 1.87 25.19 25.24
CA LEU A 109 1.09 25.55 26.40
C LEU A 109 -0.31 24.98 26.29
N GLY A 110 -0.91 24.66 27.43
CA GLY A 110 -2.24 24.08 27.51
C GLY A 110 -2.92 24.34 28.84
N GLU A 111 -4.23 24.21 28.84
CA GLU A 111 -5.05 24.29 30.06
C GLU A 111 -4.96 22.95 30.82
N THR A 112 -4.60 23.02 32.10
CA THR A 112 -4.48 21.86 32.99
C THR A 112 -5.82 21.30 33.43
N ASP A 113 -6.84 22.16 33.57
CA ASP A 113 -8.18 21.79 33.97
C ASP A 113 -9.04 21.44 32.74
N GLY A 114 -9.33 20.14 32.57
CA GLY A 114 -10.15 19.64 31.46
C GLY A 114 -11.60 20.13 31.45
N GLN A 115 -12.09 20.74 32.54
CA GLN A 115 -13.43 21.37 32.60
C GLN A 115 -13.39 22.86 32.26
N SER A 116 -12.20 23.46 32.21
CA SER A 116 -11.98 24.86 31.88
C SER A 116 -11.77 25.05 30.37
N ARG A 117 -11.58 26.31 29.96
CA ARG A 117 -11.19 26.67 28.60
C ARG A 117 -9.89 27.45 28.66
N LEU A 118 -9.04 27.24 27.66
CA LEU A 118 -7.85 28.07 27.51
C LEU A 118 -8.29 29.50 27.22
N MET A 119 -7.97 30.42 28.12
CA MET A 119 -8.25 31.85 27.93
C MET A 119 -7.19 32.48 27.02
N PRO A 120 -7.54 33.50 26.21
CA PRO A 120 -6.55 34.22 25.41
C PRO A 120 -5.47 34.86 26.27
N GLY A 121 -4.25 34.93 25.74
CA GLY A 121 -3.10 35.52 26.41
C GLY A 121 -1.89 35.65 25.49
N SER A 122 -0.80 36.12 26.07
CA SER A 122 0.49 36.19 25.38
C SER A 122 1.67 35.92 26.30
N LEU A 123 2.75 35.46 25.69
CA LEU A 123 3.98 35.02 26.34
C LEU A 123 5.16 35.58 25.55
N LEU A 124 6.13 36.15 26.27
CA LEU A 124 7.45 36.46 25.74
C LEU A 124 8.41 35.31 26.08
N ILE A 125 9.18 34.85 25.10
CA ILE A 125 10.24 33.86 25.25
C ILE A 125 11.56 34.53 24.85
N ASP A 126 12.50 34.62 25.80
CA ASP A 126 13.75 35.36 25.65
C ASP A 126 14.92 34.46 25.23
N THR A 127 15.03 33.26 25.84
CA THR A 127 16.07 32.29 25.48
C THR A 127 15.62 30.87 25.73
N ILE A 128 16.13 29.97 24.88
CA ILE A 128 16.18 28.53 25.13
C ILE A 128 17.65 28.15 25.34
N ARG A 129 17.93 27.43 26.42
CA ARG A 129 19.29 27.05 26.81
C ARG A 129 19.35 25.58 27.18
N ALA A 130 20.50 24.95 26.96
CA ALA A 130 20.80 23.63 27.49
C ALA A 130 21.87 23.73 28.57
N ARG A 131 21.61 23.12 29.73
CA ARG A 131 22.62 22.91 30.77
C ARG A 131 23.29 21.57 30.53
N ARG A 132 24.61 21.61 30.33
CA ARG A 132 25.45 20.43 30.10
C ARG A 132 25.79 19.72 31.41
N ALA A 133 26.31 18.49 31.31
CA ALA A 133 26.76 17.71 32.46
C ALA A 133 27.91 18.38 33.23
N THR A 134 28.69 19.25 32.57
CA THR A 134 29.75 20.07 33.16
C THR A 134 29.21 21.26 33.98
N SER A 135 27.89 21.44 34.05
CA SER A 135 27.19 22.65 34.56
C SER A 135 27.34 23.91 33.70
N GLU A 136 28.05 23.82 32.57
CA GLU A 136 28.07 24.86 31.54
C GLU A 136 26.67 25.03 30.93
N VAL A 137 26.30 26.28 30.61
CA VAL A 137 25.02 26.61 29.99
C VAL A 137 25.29 27.15 28.60
N GLU A 138 24.69 26.49 27.61
CA GLU A 138 24.76 26.88 26.21
C GLU A 138 23.42 27.47 25.77
N VAL A 139 23.48 28.61 25.08
CA VAL A 139 22.29 29.24 24.50
C VAL A 139 22.03 28.59 23.16
N LEU A 140 20.86 27.96 23.02
CA LEU A 140 20.43 27.28 21.79
C LEU A 140 19.65 28.24 20.88
N GLU A 141 18.81 29.09 21.48
CA GLU A 141 18.04 30.12 20.78
C GLU A 141 17.99 31.38 21.64
N SER A 142 18.17 32.52 20.99
CA SER A 142 18.17 33.86 21.60
C SER A 142 17.07 34.79 21.07
N PHE A 143 16.34 34.36 20.04
CA PHE A 143 15.21 35.06 19.41
C PHE A 143 15.53 36.48 18.92
N GLN A 144 16.80 36.75 18.58
CA GLN A 144 17.22 37.96 17.87
C GLN A 144 16.59 38.04 16.47
N ASN A 145 16.35 36.87 15.87
CA ASN A 145 15.52 36.69 14.70
C ASN A 145 14.52 35.57 15.01
N ILE A 146 13.28 35.70 14.54
CA ILE A 146 12.24 34.69 14.71
C ILE A 146 11.93 33.96 13.39
N GLU A 147 12.67 34.24 12.31
CA GLU A 147 12.60 33.46 11.07
C GLU A 147 12.92 31.99 11.36
N GLY A 148 12.12 31.09 10.76
CA GLY A 148 12.22 29.66 11.03
C GLY A 148 11.53 29.22 12.34
N TRP A 149 10.68 30.05 12.92
CA TRP A 149 9.75 29.63 13.96
C TRP A 149 8.32 29.70 13.43
N ASN A 150 7.52 28.70 13.79
CA ASN A 150 6.15 28.55 13.32
C ASN A 150 5.21 28.21 14.47
N ILE A 151 3.91 28.35 14.22
CA ILE A 151 2.85 28.12 15.20
C ILE A 151 2.30 26.70 15.05
N LEU A 152 2.04 26.05 16.18
CA LEU A 152 1.31 24.78 16.21
C LEU A 152 -0.17 25.00 15.86
N HIS A 153 -0.56 24.61 14.65
CA HIS A 153 -1.94 24.66 14.17
C HIS A 153 -2.68 23.34 14.46
N GLU A 154 -3.07 23.14 15.72
CA GLU A 154 -3.78 21.91 16.14
C GLU A 154 -5.31 21.99 15.96
N ILE A 155 -5.88 23.20 15.93
CA ILE A 155 -7.33 23.48 15.84
C ILE A 155 -7.62 24.73 15.02
N ASP A 156 -8.86 24.89 14.55
CA ASP A 156 -9.30 26.06 13.78
C ASP A 156 -9.07 27.38 14.53
N GLU A 157 -9.28 27.40 15.85
CA GLU A 157 -9.06 28.60 16.66
C GLU A 157 -7.59 29.02 16.71
N ALA A 158 -6.64 28.10 16.46
CA ALA A 158 -5.22 28.42 16.37
C ALA A 158 -4.87 29.27 15.14
N ALA A 159 -5.76 29.38 14.13
CA ALA A 159 -5.58 30.27 13.00
C ALA A 159 -5.47 31.76 13.38
N GLN A 160 -5.88 32.13 14.60
CA GLN A 160 -5.76 33.49 15.15
C GLN A 160 -4.51 33.69 16.01
N ASP A 161 -3.71 32.64 16.21
CA ASP A 161 -2.46 32.72 16.94
C ASP A 161 -1.41 33.45 16.12
N ARG A 162 -0.45 34.05 16.81
CA ARG A 162 0.57 34.88 16.16
C ARG A 162 1.88 34.87 16.92
N ILE A 163 2.95 34.78 16.16
CA ILE A 163 4.31 35.07 16.63
C ILE A 163 4.73 36.45 16.13
N ARG A 164 5.43 37.20 16.96
CA ARG A 164 6.02 38.50 16.62
C ARG A 164 7.36 38.68 17.31
N HIS A 165 8.27 39.38 16.66
CA HIS A 165 9.46 39.88 17.34
C HIS A 165 9.05 40.98 18.34
N SER A 166 9.64 40.95 19.53
CA SER A 166 9.43 41.92 20.61
C SER A 166 10.75 42.51 21.06
N GLU A 167 10.82 43.85 21.17
CA GLU A 167 11.97 44.55 21.76
C GLU A 167 12.02 44.36 23.28
N VAL A 168 10.90 44.04 23.92
CA VAL A 168 10.84 43.73 25.34
C VAL A 168 11.47 42.37 25.58
N SER A 169 12.68 42.38 26.14
CA SER A 169 13.51 41.21 26.45
C SER A 169 14.18 41.41 27.82
N ALA A 170 14.59 40.32 28.46
CA ALA A 170 15.35 40.35 29.70
C ALA A 170 16.81 40.81 29.48
N ARG A 171 17.35 40.53 28.29
CA ARG A 171 18.76 40.80 27.92
C ARG A 171 18.95 42.02 27.04
N GLY A 172 17.89 42.55 26.43
CA GLY A 172 17.94 43.72 25.54
C GLY A 172 18.25 43.39 24.08
N ASP A 173 18.32 42.12 23.69
CA ASP A 173 18.63 41.64 22.34
C ASP A 173 17.41 41.11 21.56
N GLY A 174 16.21 41.16 22.14
CA GLY A 174 14.96 40.73 21.50
C GLY A 174 14.35 39.49 22.13
N ALA A 175 13.06 39.25 21.88
CA ALA A 175 12.32 38.09 22.36
C ALA A 175 11.23 37.71 21.36
N LEU A 176 10.84 36.43 21.35
CA LEU A 176 9.66 35.98 20.60
C LEU A 176 8.41 36.18 21.45
N MET A 177 7.46 36.96 20.93
CA MET A 177 6.11 37.07 21.49
C MET A 177 5.20 36.06 20.81
N PHE A 178 4.69 35.11 21.57
CA PHE A 178 3.63 34.20 21.15
C PHE A 178 2.31 34.65 21.79
N ALA A 179 1.31 34.96 20.98
CA ALA A 179 -0.04 35.27 21.44
C ALA A 179 -1.01 34.21 20.92
N TRP A 180 -1.81 33.67 21.83
CA TRP A 180 -2.80 32.63 21.54
C TRP A 180 -4.22 33.12 21.74
N SER A 181 -5.13 32.61 20.92
CA SER A 181 -6.57 32.78 21.06
C SER A 181 -7.15 31.77 22.07
N GLY A 182 -8.39 31.99 22.51
CA GLY A 182 -9.03 31.06 23.42
C GLY A 182 -9.35 29.72 22.74
N GLY A 183 -9.51 28.64 23.52
CA GLY A 183 -9.78 27.32 22.95
C GLY A 183 -10.23 26.26 23.96
N PRO A 184 -10.51 25.04 23.49
CA PRO A 184 -10.76 23.89 24.35
C PRO A 184 -9.59 23.61 25.30
N ALA A 185 -9.86 23.00 26.46
CA ALA A 185 -8.80 22.50 27.32
C ALA A 185 -8.09 21.30 26.70
N LEU A 186 -6.86 21.02 27.18
CA LEU A 186 -6.03 19.87 26.77
C LEU A 186 -5.63 19.84 25.28
N THR A 187 -5.91 20.90 24.52
CA THR A 187 -5.37 21.11 23.17
C THR A 187 -4.10 21.95 23.25
N ALA A 188 -3.05 21.49 22.58
CA ALA A 188 -1.78 22.19 22.55
C ALA A 188 -1.85 23.45 21.70
N ARG A 189 -1.24 24.53 22.22
CA ARG A 189 -0.98 25.77 21.51
C ARG A 189 0.48 26.10 21.69
N GLY A 190 1.15 26.65 20.69
CA GLY A 190 2.55 26.94 20.88
C GLY A 190 3.30 27.13 19.59
N ILE A 191 4.60 26.90 19.68
CA ILE A 191 5.55 27.18 18.61
C ILE A 191 6.51 26.02 18.42
N TYR A 192 7.08 25.93 17.23
CA TYR A 192 8.13 24.99 16.90
C TYR A 192 9.15 25.63 15.96
N PRO A 193 10.43 25.23 16.03
CA PRO A 193 11.47 25.66 15.11
C PRO A 193 11.47 24.80 13.83
N GLY A 194 11.92 25.38 12.72
CA GLY A 194 11.92 24.79 11.38
C GLY A 194 11.12 25.63 10.38
N GLY A 195 11.20 25.28 9.09
CA GLY A 195 10.33 25.86 8.07
C GLY A 195 8.87 25.44 8.28
N ASP A 196 7.93 26.21 7.72
CA ASP A 196 6.54 25.75 7.60
C ASP A 196 6.56 24.51 6.71
N PRO A 197 6.08 23.34 7.16
CA PRO A 197 6.23 22.11 6.40
C PRO A 197 5.47 22.23 5.09
N ASP A 198 6.17 22.00 3.98
CA ASP A 198 5.53 21.77 2.69
C ASP A 198 4.44 20.69 2.83
N PRO A 199 3.33 20.78 2.07
CA PRO A 199 2.30 19.75 2.07
C PRO A 199 2.89 18.36 1.85
N ILE A 200 2.58 17.44 2.78
CA ILE A 200 3.18 16.09 2.81
C ILE A 200 2.69 15.32 1.57
N PRO A 201 3.58 14.82 0.70
CA PRO A 201 3.17 14.04 -0.45
C PRO A 201 2.49 12.75 0.01
N VAL A 202 1.31 12.48 -0.55
CA VAL A 202 0.55 11.25 -0.27
C VAL A 202 0.03 10.62 -1.56
N VAL A 203 -0.13 9.31 -1.51
CA VAL A 203 -0.77 8.49 -2.55
C VAL A 203 -2.19 8.20 -2.10
N ALA A 204 -3.17 8.52 -2.94
CA ALA A 204 -4.58 8.32 -2.62
C ALA A 204 -5.14 7.05 -3.23
N SER A 205 -6.03 6.37 -2.51
CA SER A 205 -6.83 5.32 -3.12
C SER A 205 -7.70 5.90 -4.24
N ALA A 206 -7.91 5.17 -5.33
CA ALA A 206 -8.80 5.62 -6.39
C ALA A 206 -10.24 5.81 -5.87
N SER A 207 -10.65 5.06 -4.84
CA SER A 207 -11.92 5.25 -4.11
C SER A 207 -11.99 6.59 -3.39
N PHE A 208 -10.89 7.06 -2.79
CA PHE A 208 -10.80 8.37 -2.13
C PHE A 208 -10.99 9.50 -3.14
N LEU A 209 -10.30 9.45 -4.28
CA LEU A 209 -10.43 10.49 -5.33
C LEU A 209 -11.85 10.57 -5.89
N ARG A 210 -12.46 9.41 -6.19
CA ARG A 210 -13.86 9.35 -6.68
C ARG A 210 -14.87 9.84 -5.63
N GLY A 211 -14.67 9.48 -4.37
CA GLY A 211 -15.61 9.80 -3.29
C GLY A 211 -15.52 11.25 -2.81
N SER A 212 -14.31 11.83 -2.79
CA SER A 212 -14.09 13.22 -2.36
C SER A 212 -14.23 14.24 -3.49
N GLY A 213 -14.02 13.82 -4.74
CA GLY A 213 -14.00 14.70 -5.91
C GLY A 213 -12.69 15.46 -6.11
N HIS A 214 -11.69 15.22 -5.25
CA HIS A 214 -10.34 15.76 -5.40
C HIS A 214 -9.57 15.11 -6.55
N LYS A 215 -8.55 15.81 -7.04
CA LYS A 215 -7.69 15.39 -8.14
C LYS A 215 -6.23 15.33 -7.70
N LEU A 216 -5.43 14.58 -8.46
CA LEU A 216 -3.98 14.61 -8.31
C LEU A 216 -3.47 16.06 -8.49
N GLY A 217 -2.57 16.47 -7.59
CA GLY A 217 -2.05 17.82 -7.47
C GLY A 217 -2.75 18.68 -6.42
N ASP A 218 -3.97 18.31 -6.00
CA ASP A 218 -4.70 19.04 -4.96
C ASP A 218 -3.97 18.94 -3.61
N GLU A 219 -4.05 20.02 -2.85
CA GLU A 219 -3.61 20.10 -1.46
C GLU A 219 -4.84 20.11 -0.56
N ILE A 220 -4.89 19.17 0.38
CA ILE A 220 -6.03 18.95 1.25
C ILE A 220 -5.56 18.86 2.70
N GLU A 221 -6.45 19.19 3.62
CA GLU A 221 -6.19 19.08 5.05
C GLU A 221 -6.80 17.76 5.56
N VAL A 222 -5.99 16.94 6.23
CA VAL A 222 -6.41 15.66 6.81
C VAL A 222 -6.14 15.63 8.31
N SER A 223 -7.01 14.98 9.07
CA SER A 223 -6.82 14.83 10.51
C SER A 223 -6.17 13.49 10.83
N MET A 224 -5.01 13.51 11.49
CA MET A 224 -4.30 12.32 11.97
C MET A 224 -3.94 12.48 13.44
N GLY A 225 -4.40 11.56 14.29
CA GLY A 225 -4.17 11.65 15.74
C GLY A 225 -4.78 12.90 16.40
N GLY A 226 -5.76 13.53 15.76
CA GLY A 226 -6.39 14.79 16.20
C GLY A 226 -5.74 16.05 15.64
N ARG A 227 -4.56 15.95 15.03
CA ARG A 227 -3.87 17.07 14.38
C ARG A 227 -4.25 17.17 12.92
N ARG A 228 -4.37 18.40 12.41
CA ARG A 228 -4.56 18.66 10.99
C ARG A 228 -3.23 18.78 10.25
N LEU A 229 -3.11 18.04 9.16
CA LEU A 229 -1.93 17.98 8.31
C LEU A 229 -2.32 18.35 6.89
N ASN A 230 -1.56 19.25 6.29
CA ASN A 230 -1.67 19.52 4.86
C ASN A 230 -0.96 18.43 4.09
N VAL A 231 -1.67 17.77 3.20
CA VAL A 231 -1.16 16.70 2.34
C VAL A 231 -1.41 17.04 0.89
N LYS A 232 -0.51 16.59 0.01
CA LYS A 232 -0.60 16.79 -1.43
C LYS A 232 -0.80 15.47 -2.14
N LEU A 233 -1.87 15.36 -2.91
CA LEU A 233 -2.22 14.15 -3.65
C LEU A 233 -1.27 14.00 -4.85
N LYS A 234 -0.27 13.13 -4.74
CA LYS A 234 0.76 12.97 -5.79
C LYS A 234 0.37 11.91 -6.81
N ASN A 235 0.10 10.70 -6.35
CA ASN A 235 -0.23 9.56 -7.20
C ASN A 235 -1.49 8.85 -6.67
N THR A 236 -1.95 7.82 -7.40
CA THR A 236 -3.09 7.01 -7.01
C THR A 236 -2.82 5.52 -7.14
N VAL A 237 -3.48 4.72 -6.30
CA VAL A 237 -3.48 3.26 -6.37
C VAL A 237 -4.90 2.74 -6.19
N ASP A 238 -5.25 1.65 -6.86
CA ASP A 238 -6.51 0.95 -6.67
C ASP A 238 -6.46 0.04 -5.44
N TYR A 239 -5.33 -0.62 -5.20
CA TYR A 239 -5.12 -1.55 -4.08
C TYR A 239 -3.75 -1.36 -3.44
N PHE A 240 -3.69 -1.57 -2.13
CA PHE A 240 -2.43 -1.59 -1.37
C PHE A 240 -2.50 -2.71 -0.32
N PRO A 241 -1.37 -3.37 0.02
CA PRO A 241 -1.40 -4.46 0.98
C PRO A 241 -2.04 -4.04 2.31
N THR A 242 -2.79 -4.97 2.91
CA THR A 242 -3.58 -4.83 4.16
C THR A 242 -4.70 -3.78 4.17
N LEU A 243 -4.78 -2.89 3.17
CA LEU A 243 -5.83 -1.88 3.08
C LEU A 243 -7.06 -2.37 2.31
N ASN A 244 -8.24 -2.21 2.91
CA ASN A 244 -9.51 -2.55 2.30
C ASN A 244 -10.02 -1.39 1.43
N THR A 245 -10.31 -1.66 0.16
CA THR A 245 -10.78 -0.68 -0.83
C THR A 245 -12.29 -0.73 -1.08
N PHE A 246 -12.99 -1.73 -0.53
CA PHE A 246 -14.44 -1.91 -0.71
C PHE A 246 -15.24 -0.89 0.11
N ASP A 247 -14.93 -0.79 1.40
CA ASP A 247 -15.58 0.17 2.33
C ASP A 247 -14.65 1.31 2.74
N GLY A 248 -13.38 1.26 2.30
CA GLY A 248 -12.32 2.14 2.78
C GLY A 248 -11.83 3.12 1.73
N GLN A 249 -11.65 4.37 2.16
CA GLN A 249 -10.80 5.35 1.49
C GLN A 249 -9.52 5.46 2.30
N PHE A 250 -8.37 5.54 1.63
CA PHE A 250 -7.09 5.66 2.33
C PHE A 250 -6.12 6.58 1.61
N LEU A 251 -5.16 7.07 2.38
CA LEU A 251 -4.01 7.83 1.95
C LEU A 251 -2.77 7.11 2.48
N ILE A 252 -1.73 7.04 1.67
CA ILE A 252 -0.43 6.46 2.02
C ILE A 252 0.60 7.58 1.94
N GLY A 253 1.43 7.73 2.96
CA GLY A 253 2.51 8.70 2.98
C GLY A 253 3.74 8.11 3.65
N ASP A 254 4.84 8.85 3.61
CA ASP A 254 6.06 8.49 4.33
C ASP A 254 5.80 8.44 5.85
N LEU A 255 6.16 7.31 6.48
CA LEU A 255 5.86 7.04 7.88
C LEU A 255 6.56 8.06 8.80
N ASP A 256 7.85 8.31 8.58
CA ASP A 256 8.65 9.17 9.45
C ASP A 256 8.15 10.62 9.38
N THR A 257 7.87 11.11 8.16
CA THR A 257 7.29 12.44 7.94
C THR A 257 5.93 12.58 8.62
N LEU A 258 5.05 11.59 8.46
CA LEU A 258 3.71 11.59 9.06
C LEU A 258 3.77 11.53 10.59
N VAL A 259 4.59 10.64 11.15
CA VAL A 259 4.78 10.49 12.60
C VAL A 259 5.37 11.75 13.20
N ASP A 260 6.40 12.34 12.58
CA ASP A 260 7.00 13.59 13.04
C ASP A 260 5.99 14.74 13.02
N ALA A 261 5.24 14.85 11.92
CA ALA A 261 4.24 15.88 11.76
C ALA A 261 3.11 15.73 12.79
N ALA A 262 2.55 14.52 12.98
CA ALA A 262 1.50 14.28 13.96
C ALA A 262 1.95 14.51 15.40
N ASN A 263 3.20 14.19 15.72
CA ASN A 263 3.69 14.28 17.08
C ASN A 263 4.13 15.69 17.48
N LEU A 264 4.35 16.62 16.56
CA LEU A 264 4.83 17.98 16.86
C LEU A 264 4.06 18.69 18.01
N GLY A 265 2.72 18.64 18.02
CA GLY A 265 1.89 19.31 19.04
C GLY A 265 1.22 18.38 20.04
N GLN A 266 1.52 17.08 20.04
CA GLN A 266 0.83 16.15 20.94
C GLN A 266 1.29 16.34 22.39
N MET A 267 0.36 16.66 23.30
CA MET A 267 0.69 16.90 24.72
C MET A 267 0.83 15.63 25.55
N ARG A 268 0.11 14.57 25.18
CA ARG A 268 0.06 13.32 25.94
C ARG A 268 0.32 12.14 25.00
N GLY A 269 1.29 11.31 25.38
CA GLY A 269 1.71 10.18 24.59
C GLY A 269 2.41 10.60 23.29
N GLU A 270 2.47 9.63 22.39
CA GLU A 270 2.98 9.78 21.04
C GLU A 270 2.16 8.90 20.10
N LEU A 271 2.02 9.34 18.85
CA LEU A 271 1.57 8.50 17.77
C LEU A 271 2.75 7.67 17.30
N THR A 272 2.66 6.35 17.40
CA THR A 272 3.71 5.42 16.96
C THR A 272 3.18 4.52 15.85
N ALA A 273 4.09 3.89 15.11
CA ALA A 273 3.72 2.78 14.24
C ALA A 273 2.96 1.71 15.04
N ASN A 274 1.86 1.24 14.48
CA ASN A 274 0.97 0.24 15.09
C ASN A 274 1.04 -1.13 14.40
N GLU A 275 1.71 -1.20 13.24
CA GLU A 275 1.88 -2.40 12.44
C GLU A 275 3.33 -2.48 11.95
N MET A 276 3.85 -3.71 11.84
CA MET A 276 5.17 -3.99 11.32
C MET A 276 5.06 -5.18 10.37
N TRP A 277 5.65 -5.05 9.19
CA TRP A 277 5.78 -6.16 8.26
C TRP A 277 7.19 -6.73 8.35
N LEU A 278 7.27 -8.07 8.40
CA LEU A 278 8.52 -8.80 8.57
C LEU A 278 8.63 -9.86 7.48
N SER A 279 9.75 -9.87 6.75
CA SER A 279 10.15 -11.04 5.96
C SER A 279 11.24 -11.80 6.70
N THR A 280 11.23 -13.12 6.54
CA THR A 280 12.26 -14.01 7.06
C THR A 280 12.60 -15.05 6.01
N ASP A 281 13.87 -15.43 5.94
CA ASP A 281 14.36 -16.51 5.08
C ASP A 281 14.42 -17.86 5.84
N LEU A 282 13.90 -17.91 7.08
CA LEU A 282 13.77 -19.14 7.86
C LEU A 282 12.72 -20.06 7.24
N GLU A 283 13.00 -21.36 7.24
CA GLU A 283 12.13 -22.41 6.70
C GLU A 283 11.89 -23.54 7.72
N GLY A 284 10.82 -24.31 7.51
CA GLY A 284 10.51 -25.49 8.33
C GLY A 284 10.41 -25.20 9.83
N ALA A 285 11.02 -26.07 10.64
CA ALA A 285 10.92 -26.03 12.10
C ALA A 285 11.48 -24.72 12.70
N ASP A 286 12.55 -24.15 12.14
CA ASP A 286 13.15 -22.93 12.67
C ASP A 286 12.20 -21.73 12.51
N ARG A 287 11.46 -21.69 11.41
CA ARG A 287 10.41 -20.69 11.18
C ARG A 287 9.25 -20.86 12.14
N GLU A 288 8.80 -22.09 12.37
CA GLU A 288 7.70 -22.38 13.30
C GLU A 288 8.06 -21.92 14.72
N ILE A 289 9.27 -22.23 15.19
CA ILE A 289 9.77 -21.79 16.50
C ILE A 289 9.81 -20.26 16.57
N PHE A 290 10.24 -19.58 15.50
CA PHE A 290 10.27 -18.12 15.45
C PHE A 290 8.87 -17.50 15.52
N VAL A 291 7.93 -17.99 14.72
CA VAL A 291 6.52 -17.52 14.69
C VAL A 291 5.85 -17.77 16.03
N ASP A 292 6.04 -18.94 16.64
CA ASP A 292 5.50 -19.25 17.96
C ASP A 292 6.13 -18.37 19.06
N GLY A 293 7.42 -18.02 18.93
CA GLY A 293 8.07 -17.02 19.76
C GLY A 293 7.36 -15.65 19.70
N LEU A 294 7.03 -15.17 18.49
CA LEU A 294 6.29 -13.93 18.29
C LEU A 294 4.87 -14.01 18.86
N ARG A 295 4.17 -15.13 18.68
CA ARG A 295 2.83 -15.36 19.27
C ARG A 295 2.85 -15.30 20.80
N LEU A 296 3.93 -15.77 21.42
CA LEU A 296 4.15 -15.69 22.86
C LEU A 296 4.62 -14.30 23.34
N GLY A 297 4.69 -13.32 22.44
CA GLY A 297 5.10 -11.95 22.76
C GLY A 297 6.60 -11.82 23.06
N LYS A 298 7.44 -12.64 22.41
CA LYS A 298 8.90 -12.54 22.52
C LYS A 298 9.49 -12.06 21.18
N PRO A 299 10.43 -11.08 21.19
CA PRO A 299 10.93 -10.35 22.35
C PRO A 299 9.98 -9.26 22.86
N LEU A 300 8.96 -8.89 22.07
CA LEU A 300 8.02 -7.82 22.37
C LEU A 300 6.57 -8.33 22.33
N PRO A 301 5.67 -7.80 23.17
CA PRO A 301 4.25 -8.13 23.11
C PRO A 301 3.66 -7.77 21.74
N VAL A 302 2.99 -8.73 21.12
CA VAL A 302 2.29 -8.54 19.83
C VAL A 302 0.80 -8.70 20.07
N ALA A 303 0.00 -7.70 19.68
CA ALA A 303 -1.45 -7.75 19.86
C ALA A 303 -2.13 -8.71 18.87
N LYS A 304 -1.68 -8.70 17.61
CA LYS A 304 -2.16 -9.56 16.54
C LYS A 304 -0.98 -9.95 15.67
N LEU A 305 -0.81 -11.24 15.45
CA LEU A 305 0.15 -11.79 14.49
C LEU A 305 -0.62 -12.36 13.31
N VAL A 306 -0.29 -11.89 12.11
CA VAL A 306 -0.81 -12.42 10.85
C VAL A 306 0.34 -13.16 10.17
N ASP A 307 0.18 -14.46 10.00
CA ASP A 307 1.16 -15.28 9.29
C ASP A 307 0.66 -15.55 7.88
N ARG A 308 1.19 -14.79 6.92
CA ARG A 308 0.84 -14.93 5.49
C ARG A 308 1.00 -16.36 4.97
N GLN A 309 2.02 -17.11 5.39
CA GLN A 309 2.23 -18.47 4.89
C GLN A 309 1.22 -19.44 5.46
N LEU A 310 0.88 -19.30 6.75
CA LEU A 310 -0.16 -20.09 7.38
C LEU A 310 -1.53 -19.78 6.76
N ASP A 311 -1.89 -18.49 6.66
CA ASP A 311 -3.16 -18.05 6.08
C ASP A 311 -3.31 -18.53 4.62
N LEU A 312 -2.24 -18.46 3.83
CA LEU A 312 -2.24 -19.01 2.47
C LEU A 312 -2.38 -20.53 2.44
N SER A 313 -1.78 -21.25 3.40
CA SER A 313 -1.92 -22.71 3.49
C SER A 313 -3.32 -23.15 3.91
N GLU A 314 -4.00 -22.36 4.75
CA GLU A 314 -5.39 -22.59 5.15
C GLU A 314 -6.38 -22.17 4.04
N ALA A 315 -6.05 -21.11 3.28
CA ALA A 315 -6.84 -20.65 2.14
C ALA A 315 -6.68 -21.52 0.87
N GLN A 316 -5.60 -22.30 0.78
CA GLN A 316 -5.43 -23.25 -0.31
C GLN A 316 -6.51 -24.33 -0.23
N LEU A 317 -7.36 -24.39 -1.27
CA LEU A 317 -8.34 -25.46 -1.44
C LEU A 317 -7.67 -26.82 -1.23
N ASP A 318 -8.29 -27.69 -0.43
CA ASP A 318 -7.84 -29.05 -0.16
C ASP A 318 -7.30 -29.68 -1.47
N PRO A 319 -6.04 -30.16 -1.51
CA PRO A 319 -5.44 -30.76 -2.69
C PRO A 319 -6.33 -31.80 -3.38
N LEU A 320 -7.19 -32.48 -2.61
CA LEU A 320 -8.15 -33.45 -3.12
C LEU A 320 -9.28 -32.79 -3.94
N VAL A 321 -9.81 -31.65 -3.49
CA VAL A 321 -10.82 -30.88 -4.21
C VAL A 321 -10.23 -30.31 -5.51
N LEU A 322 -9.02 -29.75 -5.42
CA LEU A 322 -8.32 -29.19 -6.58
C LEU A 322 -7.98 -30.28 -7.62
N ALA A 323 -7.55 -31.46 -7.15
CA ALA A 323 -7.36 -32.63 -8.01
C ALA A 323 -8.69 -33.10 -8.63
N GLY A 324 -9.78 -33.08 -7.86
CA GLY A 324 -11.12 -33.42 -8.34
C GLY A 324 -11.59 -32.50 -9.46
N TRP A 325 -11.42 -31.19 -9.33
CA TRP A 325 -11.77 -30.22 -10.38
C TRP A 325 -10.92 -30.40 -11.64
N ARG A 326 -9.61 -30.61 -11.48
CA ARG A 326 -8.71 -30.90 -12.61
C ARG A 326 -9.11 -32.18 -13.34
N ALA A 327 -9.43 -33.25 -12.61
CA ALA A 327 -9.88 -34.50 -13.20
C ALA A 327 -11.23 -34.33 -13.93
N LEU A 328 -12.18 -33.62 -13.32
CA LEU A 328 -13.48 -33.33 -13.93
C LEU A 328 -13.33 -32.54 -15.24
N LEU A 329 -12.51 -31.48 -15.23
CA LEU A 329 -12.22 -30.67 -16.42
C LEU A 329 -11.54 -31.49 -17.51
N LEU A 330 -10.58 -32.35 -17.15
CA LEU A 330 -9.89 -33.22 -18.10
C LEU A 330 -10.82 -34.26 -18.72
N ILE A 331 -11.71 -34.86 -17.93
CA ILE A 331 -12.73 -35.80 -18.41
C ILE A 331 -13.73 -35.09 -19.33
N ALA A 332 -14.24 -33.91 -18.92
CA ALA A 332 -15.17 -33.13 -19.73
C ALA A 332 -14.54 -32.71 -21.06
N PHE A 333 -13.30 -32.23 -21.03
CA PHE A 333 -12.53 -31.91 -22.24
C PHE A 333 -12.35 -33.15 -23.11
N GLY A 334 -11.96 -34.29 -22.53
CA GLY A 334 -11.80 -35.55 -23.26
C GLY A 334 -13.09 -36.01 -23.94
N ALA A 335 -14.22 -35.93 -23.24
CA ALA A 335 -15.53 -36.28 -23.80
C ALA A 335 -15.91 -35.37 -24.99
N ILE A 336 -15.74 -34.05 -24.85
CA ILE A 336 -16.00 -33.07 -25.92
C ILE A 336 -15.04 -33.29 -27.09
N LEU A 337 -13.77 -33.61 -26.82
CA LEU A 337 -12.76 -33.88 -27.84
C LEU A 337 -13.09 -35.14 -28.64
N ILE A 338 -13.52 -36.22 -27.97
CA ILE A 338 -13.96 -37.46 -28.63
C ILE A 338 -15.19 -37.19 -29.49
N LEU A 339 -16.18 -36.48 -28.96
CA LEU A 339 -17.40 -36.12 -29.69
C LEU A 339 -17.09 -35.26 -30.93
N SER A 340 -16.22 -34.27 -30.76
CA SER A 340 -15.75 -33.39 -31.85
C SER A 340 -14.96 -34.18 -32.90
N SER A 341 -14.12 -35.13 -32.46
CA SER A 341 -13.35 -36.01 -33.35
C SER A 341 -14.27 -36.91 -34.18
N LEU A 342 -15.33 -37.46 -33.58
CA LEU A 342 -16.31 -38.28 -34.29
C LEU A 342 -17.11 -37.44 -35.29
N GLY A 343 -17.56 -36.24 -34.88
CA GLY A 343 -18.25 -35.31 -35.77
C GLY A 343 -17.36 -34.90 -36.96
N PHE A 344 -16.09 -34.60 -36.70
CA PHE A 344 -15.11 -34.29 -37.73
C PHE A 344 -14.84 -35.47 -38.67
N LEU A 345 -14.75 -36.70 -38.14
CA LEU A 345 -14.61 -37.92 -38.95
C LEU A 345 -15.79 -38.10 -39.91
N VAL A 346 -17.02 -37.95 -39.41
CA VAL A 346 -18.24 -38.02 -40.24
C VAL A 346 -18.25 -36.91 -41.29
N HIS A 347 -17.92 -35.67 -40.90
CA HIS A 347 -17.82 -34.55 -41.82
C HIS A 347 -16.78 -34.79 -42.92
N ALA A 348 -15.57 -35.22 -42.57
CA ALA A 348 -14.50 -35.52 -43.50
C ALA A 348 -14.91 -36.65 -44.48
N TYR A 349 -15.56 -37.70 -43.99
CA TYR A 349 -16.06 -38.80 -44.81
C TYR A 349 -17.14 -38.35 -45.81
N VAL A 350 -18.15 -37.58 -45.36
CA VAL A 350 -19.23 -37.07 -46.22
C VAL A 350 -18.70 -36.06 -47.23
N SER A 351 -17.83 -35.15 -46.81
CA SER A 351 -17.19 -34.16 -47.68
C SER A 351 -16.41 -34.83 -48.81
N PHE A 352 -15.64 -35.88 -48.49
CA PHE A 352 -14.95 -36.66 -49.50
C PHE A 352 -15.95 -37.31 -50.48
N ARG A 353 -16.98 -38.00 -49.97
CA ARG A 353 -17.93 -38.76 -50.79
C ARG A 353 -18.68 -37.86 -51.78
N ASN A 354 -19.07 -36.66 -51.34
CA ASN A 354 -19.72 -35.67 -52.21
C ASN A 354 -18.78 -35.11 -53.30
N ARG A 355 -17.46 -35.22 -53.12
CA ARG A 355 -16.43 -34.70 -54.04
C ARG A 355 -15.74 -35.77 -54.86
N GLU A 356 -16.11 -37.04 -54.69
CA GLU A 356 -15.53 -38.18 -55.43
C GLU A 356 -15.64 -37.98 -56.95
N LEU A 357 -16.80 -37.51 -57.44
CA LEU A 357 -17.02 -37.21 -58.86
C LEU A 357 -16.13 -36.04 -59.35
N GLN A 358 -15.96 -34.99 -58.54
CA GLN A 358 -15.11 -33.85 -58.90
C GLN A 358 -13.64 -34.26 -58.95
N PHE A 359 -13.19 -35.11 -58.03
CA PHE A 359 -11.84 -35.67 -58.04
C PHE A 359 -11.62 -36.60 -59.23
N ALA A 360 -12.63 -37.40 -59.63
CA ALA A 360 -12.56 -38.22 -60.83
C ALA A 360 -12.41 -37.36 -62.11
N LEU A 361 -13.15 -36.25 -62.22
CA LEU A 361 -13.01 -35.31 -63.34
C LEU A 361 -11.65 -34.59 -63.35
N MET A 362 -11.14 -34.17 -62.19
CA MET A 362 -9.79 -33.58 -62.12
C MET A 362 -8.72 -34.62 -62.48
N ARG A 363 -8.93 -35.89 -62.13
CA ARG A 363 -8.04 -36.99 -62.53
C ARG A 363 -7.98 -37.16 -64.05
N THR A 364 -9.11 -37.06 -64.76
CA THR A 364 -9.14 -37.17 -66.23
C THR A 364 -8.51 -35.96 -66.91
N MET A 365 -8.52 -34.78 -66.29
CA MET A 365 -7.81 -33.58 -66.74
C MET A 365 -6.30 -33.60 -66.48
N GLY A 366 -5.75 -34.67 -65.90
CA GLY A 366 -4.31 -34.88 -65.72
C GLY A 366 -3.75 -34.52 -64.34
N PHE A 367 -4.59 -34.18 -63.35
CA PHE A 367 -4.11 -33.92 -62.00
C PHE A 367 -3.55 -35.19 -61.33
N ALA A 368 -2.42 -35.03 -60.64
CA ALA A 368 -1.80 -36.10 -59.88
C ALA A 368 -2.58 -36.39 -58.60
N THR A 369 -2.70 -37.66 -58.19
CA THR A 369 -3.37 -38.05 -56.93
C THR A 369 -2.82 -37.32 -55.71
N ARG A 370 -1.52 -36.99 -55.69
CA ARG A 370 -0.86 -36.23 -54.62
C ARG A 370 -1.38 -34.78 -54.54
N GLN A 371 -1.72 -34.15 -55.67
CA GLN A 371 -2.26 -32.79 -55.69
C GLN A 371 -3.70 -32.77 -55.17
N LEU A 372 -4.51 -33.77 -55.51
CA LEU A 372 -5.88 -33.90 -54.99
C LEU A 372 -5.89 -34.16 -53.48
N VAL A 373 -4.99 -35.02 -52.99
CA VAL A 373 -4.80 -35.26 -51.55
C VAL A 373 -4.33 -33.99 -50.83
N ALA A 374 -3.37 -33.25 -51.40
CA ALA A 374 -2.89 -32.00 -50.81
C ALA A 374 -3.98 -30.93 -50.73
N LEU A 375 -4.81 -30.79 -51.77
CA LEU A 375 -5.93 -29.85 -51.77
C LEU A 375 -6.93 -30.14 -50.64
N MET A 376 -7.29 -31.42 -50.48
CA MET A 376 -8.18 -31.83 -49.40
C MET A 376 -7.55 -31.62 -48.03
N TRP A 377 -6.26 -31.93 -47.89
CA TRP A 377 -5.52 -31.67 -46.65
C TRP A 377 -5.55 -30.19 -46.28
N LEU A 378 -5.31 -29.31 -47.25
CA LEU A 378 -5.32 -27.86 -47.06
C LEU A 378 -6.71 -27.35 -46.66
N GLU A 379 -7.77 -27.88 -47.26
CA GLU A 379 -9.13 -27.53 -46.88
C GLU A 379 -9.46 -27.96 -45.45
N GLN A 380 -9.13 -29.20 -45.07
CA GLN A 380 -9.38 -29.67 -43.71
C GLN A 380 -8.52 -28.92 -42.69
N ALA A 381 -7.25 -28.65 -43.03
CA ALA A 381 -6.38 -27.82 -42.20
C ALA A 381 -6.96 -26.41 -42.00
N LEU A 382 -7.55 -25.81 -43.04
CA LEU A 382 -8.23 -24.52 -42.94
C LEU A 382 -9.44 -24.58 -41.99
N VAL A 383 -10.28 -25.61 -42.12
CA VAL A 383 -11.44 -25.82 -41.24
C VAL A 383 -11.00 -25.99 -39.79
N ILE A 384 -9.96 -26.79 -39.53
CA ILE A 384 -9.40 -26.99 -38.19
C ILE A 384 -8.84 -25.68 -37.65
N ALA A 385 -8.05 -24.95 -38.44
CA ALA A 385 -7.45 -23.69 -38.02
C ALA A 385 -8.52 -22.65 -37.67
N VAL A 386 -9.55 -22.50 -38.50
CA VAL A 386 -10.68 -21.59 -38.22
C VAL A 386 -11.46 -22.03 -36.99
N GLY A 387 -11.74 -23.33 -36.85
CA GLY A 387 -12.43 -23.88 -35.69
C GLY A 387 -11.66 -23.68 -34.39
N MET A 388 -10.35 -23.92 -34.40
CA MET A 388 -9.46 -23.64 -33.27
C MET A 388 -9.45 -22.15 -32.94
N ALA A 389 -9.28 -21.27 -33.93
CA ALA A 389 -9.27 -19.82 -33.71
C ALA A 389 -10.58 -19.31 -33.08
N LEU A 390 -11.73 -19.76 -33.60
CA LEU A 390 -13.04 -19.42 -33.05
C LEU A 390 -13.24 -20.00 -31.64
N GLY A 391 -12.79 -21.23 -31.41
CA GLY A 391 -12.83 -21.88 -30.11
C GLY A 391 -11.99 -21.14 -29.07
N THR A 392 -10.77 -20.73 -29.42
CA THR A 392 -9.89 -19.91 -28.58
C THR A 392 -10.54 -18.57 -28.25
N TRP A 393 -11.08 -17.89 -29.25
CA TRP A 393 -11.75 -16.61 -29.07
C TRP A 393 -12.97 -16.73 -28.14
N MET A 394 -13.83 -17.73 -28.36
CA MET A 394 -15.01 -17.97 -27.54
C MET A 394 -14.64 -18.38 -26.12
N GLY A 395 -13.66 -19.28 -25.95
CA GLY A 395 -13.16 -19.72 -24.65
C GLY A 395 -12.58 -18.56 -23.84
N GLY A 396 -11.80 -17.68 -24.48
CA GLY A 396 -11.29 -16.47 -23.86
C GLY A 396 -12.40 -15.52 -23.41
N ARG A 397 -13.42 -15.29 -24.25
CA ARG A 397 -14.58 -14.44 -23.93
C ARG A 397 -15.45 -14.99 -22.81
N LEU A 398 -15.73 -16.29 -22.82
CA LEU A 398 -16.47 -16.93 -21.74
C LEU A 398 -15.67 -16.88 -20.43
N GLY A 399 -14.37 -17.18 -20.47
CA GLY A 399 -13.50 -17.09 -19.31
C GLY A 399 -13.48 -15.69 -18.69
N SER A 400 -13.31 -14.65 -19.50
CA SER A 400 -13.29 -13.26 -19.01
C SER A 400 -14.64 -12.79 -18.47
N THR A 401 -15.75 -13.30 -19.00
CA THR A 401 -17.09 -12.90 -18.57
C THR A 401 -17.50 -13.59 -17.27
N ILE A 402 -17.10 -14.85 -17.07
CA ILE A 402 -17.48 -15.64 -15.88
C ILE A 402 -16.60 -15.30 -14.68
N MET A 403 -15.32 -14.98 -14.90
CA MET A 403 -14.34 -14.79 -13.82
C MET A 403 -14.76 -13.81 -12.70
N PRO A 404 -15.36 -12.63 -12.98
CA PRO A 404 -15.80 -11.72 -11.93
C PRO A 404 -16.85 -12.34 -10.99
N PHE A 405 -17.69 -13.24 -11.49
CA PHE A 405 -18.72 -13.92 -10.70
C PHE A 405 -18.16 -15.01 -9.80
N LEU A 406 -16.97 -15.55 -10.12
CA LEU A 406 -16.24 -16.47 -9.25
C LEU A 406 -15.51 -15.72 -8.12
N GLY A 407 -15.33 -14.40 -8.28
CA GLY A 407 -14.67 -13.50 -7.33
C GLY A 407 -15.54 -13.02 -6.18
N HIS A 408 -16.63 -13.69 -5.86
CA HIS A 408 -17.49 -13.34 -4.72
C HIS A 408 -17.53 -14.48 -3.72
N ASP A 409 -17.46 -14.16 -2.43
CA ASP A 409 -17.63 -15.15 -1.36
C ASP A 409 -19.09 -15.60 -1.21
N ASP A 410 -19.35 -16.51 -0.27
CA ASP A 410 -20.68 -17.04 0.03
C ASP A 410 -21.67 -15.98 0.55
N GLN A 411 -21.16 -14.80 0.94
CA GLN A 411 -21.93 -13.65 1.40
C GLN A 411 -22.09 -12.57 0.32
N GLY A 412 -21.55 -12.78 -0.89
CA GLY A 412 -21.64 -11.84 -2.00
C GLY A 412 -20.67 -10.66 -1.88
N SER A 413 -19.66 -10.75 -1.03
CA SER A 413 -18.57 -9.78 -0.95
C SER A 413 -17.49 -10.13 -1.99
N GLN A 414 -16.95 -9.10 -2.64
CA GLN A 414 -15.90 -9.30 -3.63
C GLN A 414 -14.59 -9.74 -2.94
N VAL A 415 -13.97 -10.80 -3.45
CA VAL A 415 -12.63 -11.24 -3.04
C VAL A 415 -11.61 -10.19 -3.51
N ILE A 416 -10.82 -9.70 -2.55
CA ILE A 416 -9.76 -8.72 -2.80
C ILE A 416 -8.41 -9.40 -2.58
N PRO A 417 -7.45 -9.27 -3.52
CA PRO A 417 -7.55 -8.55 -4.79
C PRO A 417 -8.39 -9.32 -5.85
N PRO A 418 -8.91 -8.64 -6.88
CA PRO A 418 -9.70 -9.28 -7.92
C PRO A 418 -8.88 -10.33 -8.69
N PHE A 419 -9.54 -11.42 -9.08
CA PHE A 419 -8.95 -12.49 -9.89
C PHE A 419 -8.50 -11.97 -11.26
N VAL A 420 -7.36 -12.49 -11.72
CA VAL A 420 -6.81 -12.25 -13.06
C VAL A 420 -6.73 -13.54 -13.84
N ILE A 421 -6.93 -13.45 -15.15
CA ILE A 421 -6.81 -14.61 -16.04
C ILE A 421 -5.33 -14.89 -16.27
N GLU A 422 -4.84 -15.97 -15.67
CA GLU A 422 -3.52 -16.49 -15.96
C GLU A 422 -3.60 -17.64 -16.97
N VAL A 423 -2.94 -17.45 -18.13
CA VAL A 423 -2.91 -18.45 -19.19
C VAL A 423 -1.56 -19.17 -19.16
N SER A 424 -1.59 -20.46 -18.82
CA SER A 424 -0.42 -21.33 -19.02
C SER A 424 -0.26 -21.65 -20.51
N TRP A 425 0.51 -20.82 -21.20
CA TRP A 425 0.81 -20.98 -22.63
C TRP A 425 1.39 -22.35 -22.97
N ALA A 426 2.21 -22.91 -22.08
CA ALA A 426 2.76 -24.25 -22.25
C ALA A 426 1.67 -25.33 -22.30
N ASN A 427 0.77 -25.35 -21.31
CA ASN A 427 -0.34 -26.32 -21.27
C ASN A 427 -1.31 -26.13 -22.44
N LEU A 428 -1.54 -24.87 -22.85
CA LEU A 428 -2.40 -24.54 -23.97
C LEU A 428 -1.79 -25.02 -25.30
N LEU A 429 -0.49 -24.82 -25.52
CA LEU A 429 0.23 -25.32 -26.69
C LEU A 429 0.26 -26.84 -26.75
N VAL A 430 0.50 -27.52 -25.62
CA VAL A 430 0.45 -28.99 -25.53
C VAL A 430 -0.95 -29.48 -25.92
N THR A 431 -2.01 -28.81 -25.45
CA THR A 431 -3.39 -29.16 -25.78
C THR A 431 -3.68 -28.99 -27.28
N TYR A 432 -3.28 -27.87 -27.88
CA TYR A 432 -3.43 -27.64 -29.33
C TYR A 432 -2.62 -28.60 -30.18
N ALA A 433 -1.41 -28.98 -29.73
CA ALA A 433 -0.61 -30.00 -30.38
C ALA A 433 -1.32 -31.36 -30.37
N ALA A 434 -1.85 -31.78 -29.21
CA ALA A 434 -2.60 -33.03 -29.08
C ALA A 434 -3.84 -33.06 -30.00
N MET A 435 -4.64 -31.98 -30.00
CA MET A 435 -5.80 -31.85 -30.90
C MET A 435 -5.38 -31.90 -32.37
N SER A 436 -4.33 -31.18 -32.75
CA SER A 436 -3.80 -31.15 -34.12
C SER A 436 -3.36 -32.53 -34.58
N VAL A 437 -2.67 -33.30 -33.71
CA VAL A 437 -2.27 -34.68 -33.99
C VAL A 437 -3.50 -35.58 -34.19
N ILE A 438 -4.51 -35.48 -33.32
CA ILE A 438 -5.74 -36.29 -33.43
C ILE A 438 -6.46 -36.01 -34.74
N PHE A 439 -6.70 -34.75 -35.09
CA PHE A 439 -7.37 -34.41 -36.34
C PHE A 439 -6.54 -34.80 -37.58
N THR A 440 -5.21 -34.63 -37.52
CA THR A 440 -4.28 -35.09 -38.56
C THR A 440 -4.41 -36.60 -38.80
N VAL A 441 -4.42 -37.39 -37.73
CA VAL A 441 -4.58 -38.85 -37.79
C VAL A 441 -5.94 -39.23 -38.39
N ILE A 442 -7.01 -38.53 -38.01
CA ILE A 442 -8.35 -38.74 -38.57
C ILE A 442 -8.37 -38.46 -40.08
N ILE A 443 -7.83 -37.33 -40.52
CA ILE A 443 -7.74 -36.98 -41.95
C ILE A 443 -6.98 -38.07 -42.71
N LEU A 444 -5.79 -38.44 -42.24
CA LEU A 444 -4.98 -39.47 -42.88
C LEU A 444 -5.70 -40.82 -42.91
N GLY A 445 -6.38 -41.19 -41.83
CA GLY A 445 -7.20 -42.40 -41.74
C GLY A 445 -8.30 -42.44 -42.80
N VAL A 446 -9.06 -41.34 -42.95
CA VAL A 446 -10.10 -41.22 -43.99
C VAL A 446 -9.51 -41.33 -45.39
N ILE A 447 -8.39 -40.63 -45.66
CA ILE A 447 -7.71 -40.66 -46.96
C ILE A 447 -7.27 -42.08 -47.31
N LEU A 448 -6.60 -42.77 -46.39
CA LEU A 448 -6.09 -44.13 -46.60
C LEU A 448 -7.22 -45.16 -46.78
N PHE A 449 -8.26 -45.06 -45.96
CA PHE A 449 -9.42 -45.95 -46.02
C PHE A 449 -10.10 -45.89 -47.39
N ILE A 450 -10.25 -44.70 -47.94
CA ILE A 450 -10.93 -44.50 -49.21
C ILE A 450 -10.03 -44.88 -50.41
N GLN A 451 -8.73 -44.57 -50.35
CA GLN A 451 -7.78 -45.07 -51.34
C GLN A 451 -7.85 -46.60 -51.47
N ARG A 452 -7.92 -47.32 -50.35
CA ARG A 452 -8.08 -48.78 -50.35
C ARG A 452 -9.40 -49.26 -50.95
N MET A 453 -10.52 -48.58 -50.70
CA MET A 453 -11.82 -48.94 -51.27
C MET A 453 -11.92 -48.68 -52.78
N SER A 454 -11.24 -47.65 -53.30
CA SER A 454 -11.23 -47.37 -54.74
C SER A 454 -10.50 -48.45 -55.55
N LEU A 455 -9.42 -49.04 -55.01
CA LEU A 455 -8.65 -50.11 -55.65
C LEU A 455 -9.42 -51.43 -55.77
N SER A 456 -10.29 -51.77 -54.81
CA SER A 456 -11.09 -52.99 -54.85
C SER A 456 -12.34 -52.88 -55.73
N ARG A 457 -12.83 -51.65 -55.98
CA ARG A 457 -14.02 -51.41 -56.81
C ARG A 457 -13.70 -51.27 -58.31
N VAL A 458 -12.50 -50.79 -58.66
CA VAL A 458 -12.04 -50.70 -60.07
C VAL A 458 -11.85 -52.07 -60.73
N LEU A 459 -11.58 -53.14 -59.96
CA LEU A 459 -11.52 -54.51 -60.48
C LEU A 459 -12.90 -55.14 -60.83
N ARG A 460 -14.03 -54.52 -60.45
CA ARG A 460 -15.39 -55.04 -60.71
C ARG A 460 -16.20 -54.22 -61.72
N ILE A 461 -15.65 -53.13 -62.24
CA ILE A 461 -16.27 -52.29 -63.29
C ILE A 461 -15.82 -52.72 -64.70
N GLY A 462 -14.88 -53.66 -64.82
CA GLY A 462 -14.45 -54.23 -66.10
C GLY A 462 -15.29 -55.41 -66.63
N ASP A 463 -16.36 -55.82 -65.92
CA ASP A 463 -17.16 -57.02 -66.24
C ASP A 463 -18.62 -56.74 -66.64
N ASN A 464 -18.95 -55.52 -67.09
CA ASN A 464 -20.23 -55.25 -67.77
C ASN A 464 -20.05 -54.35 -68.99
#